data_AF-K1SY35-F1
#
_entry.id   AF-K1SY35-F1
#
_cell.length_a   1.000
_cell.length_b   1.000
_cell.length_c   1.000
_cell.angle_alpha   90.00
_cell.angle_beta   90.00
_cell.angle_gamma   90.00
#
_symmetry.space_group_name_H-M   'P 1'
#
loop_
_entity.id
_entity.type
_entity.pdbx_description
1 polymer ?
#
loop_
_entity_poly.entity_id
_entity_poly.type
_entity_poly.pdbx_seq_one_letter_code
_entity_poly.pdbx_strand_id
1 'polypeptide(L)'
;HREWRGLKDTWYDYVEWVKVLGIMGGFVAKSPVRIARGMLTYRWMGSYLGALNMIDRCVEGLRGPALRVARLYLNTIMKGSTTSIAEMMMGDRRFGDNAFGRTQVVLEQTMCPEILAGFKNLRPAQLEPFQGLLLCYMDQGANPYYIDAMESVGLPADSCRLSNNAAGVALLDEFPKIGACCISNNAPCDSSTMNSQL
;
A
#
# COMPACT_ATOMS: atom_id res chain seq x y z
N HIS A 1 19.80 -9.39 -8.86
CA HIS A 1 20.70 -10.56 -8.77
C HIS A 1 20.11 -11.50 -7.72
N ARG A 2 19.94 -12.81 -8.00
CA ARG A 2 19.46 -13.77 -6.99
C ARG A 2 20.62 -14.56 -6.41
N GLU A 3 20.67 -14.63 -5.09
CA GLU A 3 21.72 -15.30 -4.35
C GLU A 3 21.61 -16.83 -4.46
N TRP A 4 22.74 -17.48 -4.75
CA TRP A 4 22.85 -18.92 -4.62
C TRP A 4 22.97 -19.33 -3.14
N ARG A 5 22.00 -20.13 -2.66
CA ARG A 5 21.90 -20.58 -1.26
C ARG A 5 22.10 -22.10 -1.11
N GLY A 6 22.67 -22.73 -2.13
CA GLY A 6 22.67 -24.19 -2.28
C GLY A 6 21.35 -24.71 -2.85
N LEU A 7 21.34 -25.95 -3.33
CA LEU A 7 20.23 -26.52 -4.10
C LEU A 7 18.87 -26.43 -3.38
N LYS A 8 18.80 -26.87 -2.11
CA LYS A 8 17.54 -26.95 -1.36
C LYS A 8 16.90 -25.58 -1.14
N ASP A 9 17.67 -24.63 -0.61
CA ASP A 9 17.15 -23.31 -0.27
C ASP A 9 16.94 -22.45 -1.51
N THR A 10 17.79 -22.58 -2.53
CA THR A 10 17.60 -21.86 -3.80
C THR A 10 16.34 -22.33 -4.54
N TRP A 11 16.09 -23.65 -4.56
CA TRP A 11 14.86 -24.18 -5.16
C TRP A 11 13.61 -23.73 -4.40
N TYR A 12 13.64 -23.81 -3.06
CA TYR A 12 12.55 -23.32 -2.23
C TYR A 12 12.27 -21.82 -2.46
N ASP A 13 13.33 -20.99 -2.45
CA ASP A 13 13.22 -19.55 -2.69
C ASP A 13 12.64 -19.23 -4.08
N TYR A 14 13.03 -20.00 -5.10
CA TYR A 14 12.50 -19.86 -6.45
C TYR A 14 11.00 -20.19 -6.52
N VAL A 15 10.56 -21.29 -5.89
CA VAL A 15 9.14 -21.67 -5.85
C VAL A 15 8.32 -20.60 -5.13
N GLU A 16 8.78 -20.09 -3.99
CA GLU A 16 8.09 -19.02 -3.27
C GLU A 16 8.04 -17.72 -4.10
N TRP A 17 9.10 -17.40 -4.85
CA TRP A 17 9.08 -16.25 -5.75
C TRP A 17 8.06 -16.40 -6.89
N VAL A 18 7.91 -17.59 -7.47
CA VAL A 18 6.86 -17.84 -8.49
C VAL A 18 5.46 -17.64 -7.89
N LYS A 19 5.25 -17.98 -6.62
CA LYS A 19 3.97 -17.68 -5.94
C LYS A 19 3.71 -16.18 -5.83
N VAL A 20 4.74 -15.36 -5.59
CA VAL A 20 4.61 -13.90 -5.59
C VAL A 20 4.13 -13.39 -6.95
N LEU A 21 4.68 -13.92 -8.05
CA LEU A 21 4.18 -13.59 -9.39
C LEU A 21 2.71 -13.97 -9.56
N GLY A 22 2.30 -15.13 -9.03
CA GLY A 22 0.89 -15.53 -8.98
C GLY A 22 0.00 -14.55 -8.22
N ILE A 23 0.47 -14.03 -7.08
CA ILE A 23 -0.23 -13.00 -6.30
C ILE A 23 -0.37 -11.70 -7.12
N MET A 24 0.70 -11.25 -7.78
CA MET A 24 0.66 -10.07 -8.65
C MET A 24 -0.25 -10.27 -9.87
N GLY A 25 -0.27 -11.47 -10.45
CA GLY A 25 -1.22 -11.81 -11.51
C GLY A 25 -2.67 -11.77 -11.02
N GLY A 26 -2.94 -12.33 -9.84
CA GLY A 26 -4.25 -12.29 -9.20
C GLY A 26 -4.72 -10.87 -8.87
N PHE A 27 -3.80 -9.97 -8.47
CA PHE A 27 -4.07 -8.55 -8.31
C PHE A 27 -4.65 -7.94 -9.59
N VAL A 28 -3.91 -8.03 -10.71
CA VAL A 28 -4.34 -7.46 -11.99
C VAL A 28 -5.67 -8.06 -12.45
N ALA A 29 -5.87 -9.37 -12.23
CA ALA A 29 -7.08 -10.07 -12.64
C ALA A 29 -8.35 -9.59 -11.90
N LYS A 30 -8.26 -9.01 -10.69
CA LYS A 30 -9.44 -8.54 -9.94
C LYS A 30 -10.20 -7.42 -10.66
N SER A 31 -9.49 -6.49 -11.28
CA SER A 31 -10.11 -5.38 -12.02
C SER A 31 -9.16 -4.84 -13.08
N PRO A 32 -8.89 -5.59 -14.16
CA PRO A 32 -7.78 -5.32 -15.08
C PRO A 32 -7.85 -3.92 -15.69
N VAL A 33 -9.05 -3.46 -16.08
CA VAL A 33 -9.24 -2.13 -16.67
C VAL A 33 -9.00 -1.02 -15.65
N ARG A 34 -9.55 -1.14 -14.43
CA ARG A 34 -9.40 -0.12 -13.39
C ARG A 34 -7.97 -0.07 -12.84
N ILE A 35 -7.33 -1.23 -12.71
CA ILE A 35 -5.93 -1.33 -12.27
C ILE A 35 -4.99 -0.74 -13.32
N ALA A 36 -5.18 -1.06 -14.60
CA ALA A 36 -4.38 -0.47 -15.67
C ALA A 36 -4.52 1.05 -15.72
N ARG A 37 -5.76 1.57 -15.56
CA ARG A 37 -5.99 3.01 -15.42
C ARG A 37 -5.34 3.59 -14.17
N GLY A 38 -5.41 2.88 -13.05
CA GLY A 38 -4.72 3.23 -11.80
C GLY A 38 -3.23 3.40 -11.99
N MET A 39 -2.56 2.43 -12.61
CA MET A 39 -1.12 2.47 -12.92
C MET A 39 -0.73 3.69 -13.79
N LEU A 40 -1.63 4.16 -14.66
CA LEU A 40 -1.41 5.33 -15.51
C LEU A 40 -1.80 6.66 -14.85
N THR A 41 -2.64 6.61 -13.80
CA THR A 41 -3.19 7.80 -13.13
C THR A 41 -2.40 8.16 -11.87
N TYR A 42 -2.01 7.14 -11.09
CA TYR A 42 -1.39 7.30 -9.79
C TYR A 42 0.12 7.06 -9.87
N ARG A 43 0.91 8.09 -9.56
CA ARG A 43 2.37 8.01 -9.62
C ARG A 43 2.92 6.95 -8.68
N TRP A 44 2.39 6.88 -7.45
CA TRP A 44 2.80 5.91 -6.44
C TRP A 44 2.56 4.45 -6.87
N MET A 45 1.60 4.17 -7.76
CA MET A 45 1.36 2.81 -8.25
C MET A 45 2.52 2.29 -9.11
N GLY A 46 3.21 3.18 -9.84
CA GLY A 46 4.39 2.81 -10.61
C GLY A 46 5.53 2.28 -9.74
N SER A 47 5.76 2.89 -8.58
CA SER A 47 6.79 2.47 -7.62
C SER A 47 6.56 1.04 -7.10
N TYR A 48 5.31 0.58 -7.02
CA TYR A 48 5.00 -0.79 -6.60
C TYR A 48 5.46 -1.88 -7.58
N LEU A 49 5.87 -1.55 -8.80
CA LEU A 49 6.60 -2.49 -9.67
C LEU A 49 7.93 -2.94 -9.04
N GLY A 50 8.48 -2.13 -8.13
CA GLY A 50 9.67 -2.45 -7.32
C GLY A 50 9.44 -3.53 -6.25
N ALA A 51 8.21 -3.99 -6.02
CA ALA A 51 7.89 -4.95 -4.95
C ALA A 51 8.65 -6.28 -5.06
N LEU A 52 8.91 -6.76 -6.28
CA LEU A 52 9.71 -7.97 -6.48
C LEU A 52 11.16 -7.79 -5.99
N ASN A 53 11.74 -6.61 -6.24
CA ASN A 53 13.08 -6.28 -5.78
C ASN A 53 13.12 -6.09 -4.26
N MET A 54 12.09 -5.46 -3.67
CA MET A 54 11.95 -5.31 -2.22
C MET A 54 11.95 -6.68 -1.52
N ILE A 55 11.17 -7.64 -2.02
CA ILE A 55 11.12 -9.00 -1.47
C ILE A 55 12.48 -9.70 -1.58
N ASP A 56 13.12 -9.64 -2.74
CA ASP A 56 14.42 -10.29 -2.97
C ASP A 56 15.49 -9.73 -2.02
N ARG A 57 15.43 -8.42 -1.69
CA ARG A 57 16.30 -7.78 -0.69
C ARG A 57 15.98 -8.18 0.74
N CYS A 58 14.71 -8.31 1.10
CA CYS A 58 14.31 -8.75 2.46
C CYS A 58 14.73 -10.19 2.79
N VAL A 59 15.05 -11.02 1.79
CA VAL A 59 15.51 -12.40 1.99
C VAL A 59 16.99 -12.62 1.65
N GLU A 60 17.73 -11.55 1.34
CA GLU A 60 19.15 -11.63 1.04
C GLU A 60 19.94 -12.17 2.25
N GLY A 61 20.83 -13.12 2.02
CA GLY A 61 21.65 -13.78 3.06
C GLY A 61 20.92 -14.82 3.91
N LEU A 62 19.58 -14.87 3.90
CA LEU A 62 18.79 -15.80 4.71
C LEU A 62 18.86 -17.24 4.16
N ARG A 63 18.96 -18.22 5.07
CA ARG A 63 19.01 -19.66 4.75
C ARG A 63 18.16 -20.46 5.73
N GLY A 64 17.81 -21.70 5.36
CA GLY A 64 17.13 -22.65 6.23
C GLY A 64 15.81 -22.13 6.82
N PRO A 65 15.56 -22.30 8.13
CA PRO A 65 14.32 -21.86 8.78
C PRO A 65 14.04 -20.36 8.67
N ALA A 66 15.06 -19.51 8.77
CA ALA A 66 14.90 -18.06 8.68
C ALA A 66 14.33 -17.63 7.32
N LEU A 67 14.82 -18.25 6.24
CA LEU A 67 14.31 -18.00 4.88
C LEU A 67 12.83 -18.39 4.75
N ARG A 68 12.43 -19.54 5.30
CA ARG A 68 11.04 -20.03 5.24
C ARG A 68 10.08 -19.11 5.97
N VAL A 69 10.47 -18.68 7.17
CA VAL A 69 9.68 -17.73 7.98
C VAL A 69 9.56 -16.39 7.26
N ALA A 70 10.67 -15.85 6.75
CA ALA A 70 10.65 -14.59 6.00
C ALA A 70 9.74 -14.67 4.76
N ARG A 71 9.83 -15.73 3.96
CA ARG A 71 8.96 -15.94 2.80
C ARG A 71 7.49 -16.06 3.19
N LEU A 72 7.15 -16.77 4.27
CA LEU A 72 5.78 -16.88 4.75
C LEU A 72 5.19 -15.49 5.10
N TYR A 73 5.94 -14.69 5.88
CA TYR A 73 5.51 -13.34 6.24
C TYR A 73 5.38 -12.44 5.02
N LEU A 74 6.39 -12.38 4.16
CA LEU A 74 6.39 -11.53 2.97
C LEU A 74 5.26 -11.90 2.00
N ASN A 75 5.01 -13.19 1.77
CA ASN A 75 3.91 -13.63 0.91
C ASN A 75 2.54 -13.26 1.48
N THR A 76 2.39 -13.32 2.81
CA THR A 76 1.15 -12.91 3.49
C THR A 76 0.92 -11.41 3.36
N ILE A 77 1.96 -10.61 3.60
CA ILE A 77 1.92 -9.15 3.41
C ILE A 77 1.59 -8.82 1.95
N MET A 78 2.26 -9.46 0.99
CA MET A 78 1.99 -9.23 -0.43
C MET A 78 0.55 -9.54 -0.81
N LYS A 79 0.00 -10.67 -0.34
CA LYS A 79 -1.40 -11.03 -0.60
C LYS A 79 -2.39 -10.03 0.01
N GLY A 80 -2.12 -9.58 1.24
CA GLY A 80 -2.94 -8.57 1.93
C GLY A 80 -2.88 -7.22 1.21
N SER A 81 -1.68 -6.69 1.00
CA SER A 81 -1.45 -5.38 0.37
C SER A 81 -2.00 -5.32 -1.05
N THR A 82 -1.74 -6.34 -1.88
CA THR A 82 -2.31 -6.39 -3.23
C THR A 82 -3.83 -6.50 -3.23
N THR A 83 -4.40 -7.21 -2.27
CA THR A 83 -5.86 -7.27 -2.10
C THR A 83 -6.43 -5.89 -1.78
N SER A 84 -5.86 -5.19 -0.80
CA SER A 84 -6.29 -3.84 -0.42
C SER A 84 -6.17 -2.85 -1.58
N ILE A 85 -5.02 -2.81 -2.27
CA ILE A 85 -4.82 -1.92 -3.43
C ILE A 85 -5.81 -2.25 -4.56
N ALA A 86 -6.07 -3.54 -4.84
CA ALA A 86 -7.07 -3.91 -5.85
C ALA A 86 -8.47 -3.43 -5.46
N GLU A 87 -8.85 -3.58 -4.19
CA GLU A 87 -10.13 -3.11 -3.70
C GLU A 87 -10.24 -1.58 -3.77
N MET A 88 -9.16 -0.84 -3.50
CA MET A 88 -9.15 0.61 -3.73
C MET A 88 -9.45 0.94 -5.19
N MET A 89 -8.75 0.29 -6.14
CA MET A 89 -8.96 0.53 -7.57
C MET A 89 -10.35 0.12 -8.04
N MET A 90 -10.90 -0.97 -7.50
CA MET A 90 -12.27 -1.39 -7.75
C MET A 90 -13.30 -0.36 -7.26
N GLY A 91 -13.05 0.26 -6.11
CA GLY A 91 -13.94 1.24 -5.50
C GLY A 91 -13.74 2.68 -5.99
N ASP A 92 -12.66 2.95 -6.74
CA ASP A 92 -12.26 4.30 -7.10
C ASP A 92 -13.29 4.99 -8.01
N ARG A 93 -13.87 6.08 -7.52
CA ARG A 93 -14.84 6.91 -8.24
C ARG A 93 -14.22 7.62 -9.43
N ARG A 94 -12.90 7.83 -9.44
CA ARG A 94 -12.19 8.41 -10.60
C ARG A 94 -12.32 7.53 -11.85
N PHE A 95 -12.53 6.23 -11.66
CA PHE A 95 -12.77 5.27 -12.75
C PHE A 95 -14.24 4.86 -12.89
N GLY A 96 -15.16 5.67 -12.35
CA GLY A 96 -16.60 5.49 -12.37
C GLY A 96 -17.14 5.02 -11.02
N ASP A 97 -18.18 5.71 -10.55
CA ASP A 97 -18.87 5.37 -9.29
C ASP A 97 -19.58 4.02 -9.39
N ASN A 98 -19.60 3.26 -8.29
CA ASN A 98 -20.22 1.95 -8.23
C ASN A 98 -20.62 1.57 -6.80
N ALA A 99 -21.41 0.49 -6.68
CA ALA A 99 -21.87 0.01 -5.38
C ALA A 99 -20.72 -0.48 -4.48
N PHE A 100 -19.66 -1.04 -5.05
CA PHE A 100 -18.52 -1.58 -4.28
C PHE A 100 -17.76 -0.46 -3.55
N GLY A 101 -17.43 0.64 -4.23
CA GLY A 101 -16.74 1.78 -3.63
C GLY A 101 -17.51 2.46 -2.50
N ARG A 102 -18.85 2.35 -2.52
CA ARG A 102 -19.72 2.83 -1.44
C ARG A 102 -19.72 1.94 -0.19
N THR A 103 -19.19 0.71 -0.29
CA THR A 103 -19.02 -0.18 0.87
C THR A 103 -17.74 0.11 1.66
N GLN A 104 -16.81 0.86 1.09
CA GLN A 104 -15.54 1.14 1.76
C GLN A 104 -15.71 2.24 2.81
N VAL A 105 -15.02 2.09 3.93
CA VAL A 105 -14.87 3.13 4.95
C VAL A 105 -13.38 3.38 5.07
N VAL A 106 -12.97 4.60 4.78
CA VAL A 106 -11.57 4.99 4.89
C VAL A 106 -11.22 5.09 6.37
N LEU A 107 -10.19 4.39 6.77
CA LEU A 107 -9.66 4.40 8.12
C LEU A 107 -8.28 5.04 8.07
N GLU A 108 -8.05 6.01 8.95
CA GLU A 108 -6.70 6.48 9.27
C GLU A 108 -5.82 5.27 9.65
N GLN A 109 -4.53 5.33 9.34
CA GLN A 109 -3.62 4.17 9.38
C GLN A 109 -3.60 3.36 10.67
N THR A 110 -3.95 3.96 11.81
CA THR A 110 -3.95 3.33 13.13
C THR A 110 -5.34 3.03 13.68
N MET A 111 -6.39 3.45 12.97
CA MET A 111 -7.76 3.17 13.37
C MET A 111 -8.04 1.66 13.26
N CYS A 112 -8.51 1.07 14.35
CA CYS A 112 -8.83 -0.35 14.43
C CYS A 112 -9.98 -0.72 13.48
N PRO A 113 -9.78 -1.66 12.52
CA PRO A 113 -10.83 -2.09 11.61
C PRO A 113 -12.01 -2.78 12.32
N GLU A 114 -11.82 -3.24 13.56
CA GLU A 114 -12.82 -3.85 14.42
C GLU A 114 -14.02 -2.94 14.68
N ILE A 115 -13.87 -1.62 14.54
CA ILE A 115 -15.01 -0.68 14.62
C ILE A 115 -16.10 -1.01 13.60
N LEU A 116 -15.73 -1.66 12.49
CA LEU A 116 -16.65 -2.09 11.43
C LEU A 116 -17.17 -3.52 11.62
N ALA A 117 -16.75 -4.26 12.64
CA ALA A 117 -17.11 -5.68 12.81
C ALA A 117 -18.63 -5.91 12.93
N GLY A 118 -19.38 -4.93 13.44
CA GLY A 118 -20.85 -4.95 13.48
C GLY A 118 -21.55 -4.67 12.15
N PHE A 119 -20.83 -4.14 11.15
CA PHE A 119 -21.37 -3.65 9.89
C PHE A 119 -20.95 -4.53 8.72
N LYS A 120 -21.66 -5.65 8.51
CA LYS A 120 -21.33 -6.67 7.48
C LYS A 120 -21.26 -6.14 6.04
N ASN A 121 -21.91 -5.02 5.76
CA ASN A 121 -21.95 -4.40 4.44
C ASN A 121 -20.79 -3.41 4.20
N LEU A 122 -20.03 -3.07 5.26
CA LEU A 122 -18.92 -2.13 5.19
C LEU A 122 -17.59 -2.87 5.21
N ARG A 123 -16.59 -2.28 4.55
CA ARG A 123 -15.23 -2.81 4.45
C ARG A 123 -14.22 -1.74 4.88
N PRO A 124 -13.27 -2.06 5.75
CA PRO A 124 -12.19 -1.15 6.08
C PRO A 124 -11.31 -0.94 4.85
N ALA A 125 -10.92 0.30 4.59
CA ALA A 125 -9.91 0.65 3.61
C ALA A 125 -8.92 1.61 4.25
N GLN A 126 -7.62 1.35 4.14
CA GLN A 126 -6.59 2.24 4.67
C GLN A 126 -5.81 2.80 3.50
N LEU A 127 -5.71 4.11 3.37
CA LEU A 127 -4.98 4.71 2.25
C LEU A 127 -3.49 4.85 2.60
N GLU A 128 -3.21 5.71 3.57
CA GLU A 128 -1.88 6.18 3.98
C GLU A 128 -0.78 5.11 4.11
N PRO A 129 -1.04 3.88 4.62
CA PRO A 129 -0.02 2.85 4.65
C PRO A 129 0.55 2.52 3.27
N PHE A 130 -0.21 2.67 2.19
CA PHE A 130 0.23 2.35 0.84
C PHE A 130 0.94 3.51 0.16
N GLN A 131 0.40 4.74 0.21
CA GLN A 131 1.05 5.89 -0.42
C GLN A 131 2.18 6.50 0.44
N GLY A 132 2.19 6.20 1.74
CA GLY A 132 3.14 6.75 2.70
C GLY A 132 4.21 5.76 3.15
N LEU A 133 3.77 4.75 3.90
CA LEU A 133 4.64 3.86 4.66
C LEU A 133 5.29 2.78 3.80
N LEU A 134 4.51 2.06 2.99
CA LEU A 134 5.00 0.98 2.15
C LEU A 134 5.70 1.50 0.90
N LEU A 135 5.32 2.69 0.43
CA LEU A 135 5.88 3.28 -0.79
C LEU A 135 7.39 3.42 -0.73
N CYS A 136 7.95 3.88 0.40
CA CYS A 136 9.39 4.07 0.54
C CYS A 136 10.20 2.78 0.58
N TYR A 137 9.58 1.63 0.88
CA TYR A 137 10.22 0.32 0.75
C TYR A 137 10.33 -0.13 -0.69
N MET A 138 9.43 0.33 -1.56
CA MET A 138 9.44 0.01 -2.99
C MET A 138 10.35 0.97 -3.76
N ASP A 139 10.30 2.25 -3.39
CA ASP A 139 11.04 3.33 -4.02
C ASP A 139 11.38 4.40 -2.97
N GLN A 140 12.66 4.49 -2.61
CA GLN A 140 13.14 5.43 -1.61
C GLN A 140 13.00 6.90 -2.05
N GLY A 141 12.97 7.15 -3.36
CA GLY A 141 12.82 8.48 -3.96
C GLY A 141 11.36 8.91 -4.18
N ALA A 142 10.38 8.06 -3.87
CA ALA A 142 8.98 8.36 -4.15
C ALA A 142 8.37 9.41 -3.22
N ASN A 143 8.62 9.31 -1.90
CA ASN A 143 8.00 10.20 -0.91
C ASN A 143 8.54 11.64 -0.94
N PRO A 144 9.84 11.92 -1.18
CA PRO A 144 10.34 13.30 -1.26
C PRO A 144 9.49 14.20 -2.15
N TYR A 145 9.06 13.74 -3.32
CA TYR A 145 8.16 14.51 -4.19
C TYR A 145 6.85 14.95 -3.52
N TYR A 146 6.22 14.10 -2.70
CA TYR A 146 4.99 14.45 -2.00
C TYR A 146 5.26 15.42 -0.84
N ILE A 147 6.38 15.21 -0.14
CA ILE A 147 6.81 16.09 0.95
C ILE A 147 7.11 17.49 0.40
N ASP A 148 7.84 17.59 -0.71
CA ASP A 148 8.14 18.85 -1.38
C ASP A 148 6.86 19.57 -1.83
N ALA A 149 5.87 18.83 -2.34
CA ALA A 149 4.57 19.40 -2.72
C ALA A 149 3.83 19.98 -1.50
N MET A 150 3.85 19.27 -0.37
CA MET A 150 3.31 19.74 0.90
C MET A 150 4.02 21.00 1.40
N GLU A 151 5.35 20.99 1.43
CA GLU A 151 6.13 22.14 1.90
C GLU A 151 5.95 23.37 0.99
N SER A 152 5.72 23.16 -0.32
CA SER A 152 5.52 24.24 -1.28
C SER A 152 4.29 25.12 -1.02
N VAL A 153 3.29 24.59 -0.29
CA VAL A 153 2.09 25.35 0.12
C VAL A 153 2.21 25.98 1.51
N GLY A 154 3.41 25.93 2.11
CA GLY A 154 3.71 26.55 3.40
C GLY A 154 3.33 25.71 4.62
N LEU A 155 3.02 24.42 4.43
CA LEU A 155 2.85 23.49 5.53
C LEU A 155 4.22 23.09 6.12
N PRO A 156 4.30 22.81 7.43
CA PRO A 156 5.59 22.74 8.10
C PRO A 156 6.30 21.40 7.87
N ALA A 157 7.60 21.47 7.60
CA ALA A 157 8.47 20.31 7.36
C ALA A 157 8.78 19.49 8.63
N ASP A 158 8.48 20.02 9.81
CA ASP A 158 8.81 19.42 11.11
C ASP A 158 7.83 18.32 11.56
N SER A 159 6.74 18.12 10.82
CA SER A 159 5.83 16.99 11.00
C SER A 159 6.46 15.68 10.53
N CYS A 160 5.95 14.54 11.01
CA CYS A 160 6.57 13.26 10.71
C CYS A 160 6.43 12.94 9.21
N ARG A 161 7.43 12.24 8.65
CA ARG A 161 7.48 11.91 7.21
C ARG A 161 6.16 11.33 6.67
N LEU A 162 5.48 10.52 7.47
CA LEU A 162 4.24 9.86 7.07
C LEU A 162 3.09 10.86 6.89
N SER A 163 2.91 11.77 7.86
CA SER A 163 1.93 12.86 7.77
C SER A 163 2.26 13.81 6.63
N ASN A 164 3.54 14.19 6.47
CA ASN A 164 3.98 15.08 5.39
C ASN A 164 3.66 14.48 4.01
N ASN A 165 3.95 13.19 3.85
CA ASN A 165 3.66 12.48 2.62
C ASN A 165 2.14 12.37 2.38
N ALA A 166 1.36 11.95 3.38
CA ALA A 166 -0.09 11.85 3.24
C ALA A 166 -0.73 13.20 2.84
N ALA A 167 -0.28 14.30 3.46
CA ALA A 167 -0.69 15.65 3.07
C ALA A 167 -0.30 15.99 1.63
N GLY A 168 0.92 15.67 1.21
CA GLY A 168 1.36 15.82 -0.19
C GLY A 168 0.53 15.02 -1.19
N VAL A 169 0.21 13.76 -0.87
CA VAL A 169 -0.64 12.89 -1.69
C VAL A 169 -2.05 13.46 -1.82
N ALA A 170 -2.61 14.00 -0.73
CA ALA A 170 -3.91 14.67 -0.76
C ALA A 170 -3.89 15.97 -1.58
N LEU A 171 -2.87 16.82 -1.38
CA LEU A 171 -2.69 18.08 -2.11
C LEU A 171 -2.61 17.88 -3.62
N LEU A 172 -1.98 16.78 -4.05
CA LEU A 172 -1.83 16.41 -5.46
C LEU A 172 -3.01 15.60 -6.01
N ASP A 173 -4.07 15.40 -5.22
CA ASP A 173 -5.24 14.61 -5.60
C ASP A 173 -4.92 13.15 -5.99
N GLU A 174 -3.90 12.57 -5.34
CA GLU A 174 -3.36 11.24 -5.66
C GLU A 174 -3.88 10.12 -4.76
N PHE A 175 -4.77 10.43 -3.80
CA PHE A 175 -5.53 9.39 -3.11
C PHE A 175 -6.65 8.82 -4.01
N PRO A 176 -6.83 7.48 -4.01
CA PRO A 176 -8.02 6.86 -4.60
C PRO A 176 -9.31 7.47 -4.04
N LYS A 177 -10.27 7.79 -4.91
CA LYS A 177 -11.54 8.40 -4.49
C LYS A 177 -12.52 7.33 -4.06
N ILE A 178 -12.36 6.84 -2.84
CA ILE A 178 -13.10 5.70 -2.31
C ILE A 178 -13.87 6.04 -1.05
N GLY A 179 -14.81 5.16 -0.73
CA GLY A 179 -15.48 5.12 0.56
C GLY A 179 -16.64 6.09 0.75
N ALA A 180 -17.52 5.75 1.69
CA ALA A 180 -18.66 6.57 2.08
C ALA A 180 -18.27 7.66 3.09
N CYS A 181 -17.34 7.35 3.98
CA CYS A 181 -16.81 8.25 4.99
C CYS A 181 -15.36 7.91 5.31
N CYS A 182 -14.69 8.84 5.98
CA CYS A 182 -13.39 8.65 6.62
C CYS A 182 -13.58 8.66 8.14
N ILE A 183 -12.98 7.70 8.84
CA ILE A 183 -12.87 7.69 10.30
C ILE A 183 -11.41 7.98 10.63
N SER A 184 -11.19 9.17 11.20
CA SER A 184 -9.88 9.63 11.62
C SER A 184 -9.73 9.63 13.13
N ASN A 185 -8.50 9.50 13.59
CA ASN A 185 -8.12 9.59 14.99
C ASN A 185 -6.72 10.19 15.10
N ASN A 186 -6.38 10.73 16.27
CA ASN A 186 -5.05 11.23 16.58
C ASN A 186 -4.32 10.38 17.63
N ALA A 187 -4.73 9.11 17.82
CA ALA A 187 -4.15 8.22 18.79
C ALA A 187 -2.64 7.97 18.63
N PRO A 188 -2.04 7.92 17.41
CA PRO A 188 -0.62 7.60 17.29
C PRO A 188 0.29 8.77 17.70
N CYS A 189 -0.06 10.00 17.34
CA CYS A 189 0.65 11.23 17.72
C CYS A 189 -0.07 12.48 17.20
N ASP A 190 0.30 13.67 17.68
CA ASP A 190 -0.29 14.94 17.20
C ASP A 190 -0.01 15.23 15.72
N SER A 191 1.08 14.69 15.14
CA SER A 191 1.34 14.78 13.70
C SER A 191 0.23 14.14 12.87
N SER A 192 -0.51 13.17 13.45
CA SER A 192 -1.69 12.58 12.80
C SER A 192 -2.94 13.47 12.85
N THR A 193 -2.84 14.70 13.34
CA THR A 193 -3.92 15.68 13.12
C THR A 193 -3.83 16.29 11.72
N MET A 194 -2.63 16.44 11.16
CA MET A 194 -2.42 17.05 9.85
C MET A 194 -2.95 16.19 8.70
N ASN A 195 -2.83 14.86 8.80
CA ASN A 195 -3.40 13.92 7.82
C ASN A 195 -4.91 13.70 8.04
N SER A 196 -5.38 13.78 9.30
CA SER A 196 -6.79 13.61 9.68
C SER A 196 -7.72 14.76 9.26
N GLN A 197 -7.17 15.90 8.84
CA GLN A 197 -7.92 17.09 8.44
C GLN A 197 -8.12 17.22 6.92
N LEU A 198 -7.59 16.27 6.13
CA LEU A 198 -7.71 16.19 4.68
C LEU A 198 -8.96 15.42 4.25
#